data_AF-A0A3A4RXH7-F1
#
_entry.id   AF-A0A3A4RXH7-F1
#
_cell.length_a   1.000
_cell.length_b   1.000
_cell.length_c   1.000
_cell.angle_alpha   90.00
_cell.angle_beta   90.00
_cell.angle_gamma   90.00
#
_symmetry.space_group_name_H-M   'P 1'
#
loop_
_entity.id
_entity.type
_entity.pdbx_description
1 polymer ?
#
loop_
_entity_poly.entity_id
_entity_poly.type
_entity_poly.pdbx_seq_one_letter_code
_entity_poly.pdbx_strand_id
1 'polypeptide(L)'
;MATYGFLDILEEELDKNFPFDFEISWDKRNHAVEVSFLLEAQNAAGVEMVDEDGEVSSDDILFEEAVLFYNPAKSTVNEEDYLTVIPYLPKKGFSREFLAYFALFLKDTAEVGLDVLMDFLEDPEAEEFVMEWNQEVFEEGKVGLEEGEFYPYPRY
;
A
#
# COMPACT_ATOMS: atom_id res chain seq x y z
N MET A 1 0.81 24.99 -4.93
CA MET A 1 2.10 24.52 -5.49
C MET A 1 2.62 23.54 -4.47
N ALA A 2 2.79 22.27 -4.85
CA ALA A 2 3.23 21.22 -3.92
C ALA A 2 4.57 21.62 -3.31
N THR A 3 4.60 21.80 -1.99
CA THR A 3 5.78 22.21 -1.23
C THR A 3 6.69 21.00 -0.98
N TYR A 4 6.11 19.81 -0.82
CA TYR A 4 6.84 18.55 -0.62
C TYR A 4 6.87 17.63 -1.85
N GLY A 5 6.65 18.19 -3.04
CA GLY A 5 6.80 17.42 -4.29
C GLY A 5 5.75 16.33 -4.43
N PHE A 6 6.14 15.09 -4.74
CA PHE A 6 5.17 14.02 -4.95
C PHE A 6 4.43 13.61 -3.67
N LEU A 7 4.98 13.90 -2.49
CA LEU A 7 4.36 13.54 -1.21
C LEU A 7 2.98 14.23 -1.04
N ASP A 8 2.92 15.53 -1.32
CA ASP A 8 1.64 16.28 -1.28
C ASP A 8 0.63 15.71 -2.27
N ILE A 9 1.10 15.28 -3.45
CA ILE A 9 0.22 14.74 -4.49
C ILE A 9 -0.25 13.33 -4.15
N LEU A 10 0.61 12.53 -3.53
CA LEU A 10 0.26 11.20 -3.03
C LEU A 10 -0.83 11.30 -1.97
N GLU A 11 -0.67 12.18 -0.98
CA GLU A 11 -1.68 12.45 0.05
C GLU A 11 -2.99 12.94 -0.58
N GLU A 12 -2.95 13.92 -1.50
CA GLU A 12 -4.13 14.41 -2.22
C GLU A 12 -4.91 13.31 -2.96
N GLU A 13 -4.21 12.39 -3.64
CA GLU A 13 -4.87 11.33 -4.42
C GLU A 13 -5.31 10.15 -3.54
N LEU A 14 -4.61 9.85 -2.43
CA LEU A 14 -5.06 8.86 -1.44
C LEU A 14 -6.31 9.35 -0.71
N ASP A 15 -6.32 10.57 -0.17
CA ASP A 15 -7.49 11.18 0.49
C ASP A 15 -8.75 11.15 -0.39
N LYS A 16 -8.55 11.27 -1.69
CA LYS A 16 -9.64 11.34 -2.67
C LYS A 16 -10.17 9.97 -3.08
N ASN A 17 -9.29 8.98 -3.22
CA ASN A 17 -9.61 7.72 -3.89
C ASN A 17 -9.52 6.49 -2.96
N PHE A 18 -8.78 6.55 -1.86
CA PHE A 18 -8.52 5.42 -0.97
C PHE A 18 -9.39 5.52 0.29
N PRO A 19 -10.38 4.62 0.49
CA PRO A 19 -11.39 4.76 1.54
C PRO A 19 -10.98 4.17 2.90
N PHE A 20 -9.80 3.56 3.00
CA PHE A 20 -9.29 2.94 4.22
C PHE A 20 -8.44 3.93 5.01
N ASP A 21 -8.31 3.69 6.31
CA ASP A 21 -7.40 4.46 7.14
C ASP A 21 -5.95 4.19 6.70
N PHE A 22 -5.20 5.27 6.49
CA PHE A 22 -3.80 5.19 6.04
C PHE A 22 -2.91 6.21 6.74
N GLU A 23 -1.62 5.91 6.81
CA GLU A 23 -0.58 6.82 7.27
C GLU A 23 0.54 6.90 6.22
N ILE A 24 1.07 8.12 6.01
CA ILE A 24 2.23 8.33 5.16
C ILE A 24 3.45 8.65 6.01
N SER A 25 4.43 7.76 6.02
CA SER A 25 5.68 7.90 6.77
C SER A 25 6.85 8.25 5.84
N TRP A 26 7.50 9.39 6.09
CA TRP A 26 8.64 9.85 5.28
C TRP A 26 9.99 9.59 5.97
N ASP A 27 10.68 8.50 5.59
CA ASP A 27 12.07 8.25 6.00
C ASP A 27 13.06 9.05 5.14
N LYS A 28 13.37 10.25 5.63
CA LYS A 28 14.36 11.16 5.06
C LYS A 28 15.76 10.55 4.95
N ARG A 29 16.15 9.65 5.86
CA ARG A 29 17.50 9.07 5.88
C ARG A 29 17.60 7.97 4.83
N ASN A 30 16.62 7.08 4.78
CA ASN A 30 16.58 6.00 3.80
C ASN A 30 16.10 6.46 2.41
N HIS A 31 15.69 7.72 2.26
CA HIS A 31 15.18 8.26 1.00
C HIS A 31 13.93 7.53 0.51
N ALA A 32 13.07 7.10 1.44
CA ALA A 32 11.87 6.33 1.17
C ALA A 32 10.63 7.02 1.74
N VAL A 33 9.47 6.70 1.20
CA VAL A 33 8.14 7.11 1.68
C VAL A 33 7.30 5.86 1.75
N GLU A 34 6.77 5.55 2.91
CA GLU A 34 5.92 4.40 3.18
C GLU A 34 4.46 4.87 3.28
N VAL A 35 3.55 4.08 2.74
CA VAL A 35 2.11 4.23 2.93
C VAL A 35 1.64 2.96 3.63
N SER A 36 1.33 3.06 4.92
CA SER A 36 0.68 1.98 5.65
C SER A 36 -0.84 2.19 5.65
N PHE A 37 -1.61 1.11 5.67
CA PHE A 37 -3.05 1.16 5.72
C PHE A 37 -3.64 -0.01 6.50
N LEU A 38 -4.86 0.18 6.99
CA LEU A 38 -5.53 -0.77 7.87
C LEU A 38 -6.78 -1.37 7.22
N LEU A 39 -6.89 -2.70 7.28
CA LEU A 39 -8.12 -3.43 7.02
C LEU A 39 -8.74 -3.88 8.35
N GLU A 40 -10.00 -3.54 8.56
CA GLU A 40 -10.76 -3.94 9.74
C GLU A 40 -11.80 -4.99 9.36
N ALA A 41 -11.78 -6.14 10.04
CA ALA A 41 -12.74 -7.22 9.81
C ALA A 41 -13.30 -7.76 11.12
N GLN A 42 -14.61 -7.96 11.17
CA GLN A 42 -15.28 -8.49 12.36
C GLN A 42 -15.18 -10.01 12.40
N ASN A 43 -14.62 -10.56 13.48
CA ASN A 43 -14.52 -12.00 13.69
C ASN A 43 -15.74 -12.53 14.46
N ALA A 44 -16.92 -12.41 13.86
CA ALA A 44 -18.18 -12.77 14.54
C ALA A 44 -18.27 -14.25 14.92
N ALA A 45 -17.56 -15.13 14.20
CA ALA A 45 -17.51 -16.57 14.48
C ALA A 45 -16.50 -16.94 15.58
N GLY A 46 -15.64 -16.00 16.00
CA GLY A 46 -14.57 -16.26 16.96
C GLY A 46 -13.57 -17.29 16.46
N VAL A 47 -13.22 -17.23 15.18
CA VAL A 47 -12.19 -18.07 14.57
C VAL A 47 -10.89 -17.85 15.30
N GLU A 48 -10.28 -18.92 15.83
CA GLU A 48 -8.95 -18.85 16.44
C GLU A 48 -7.91 -18.75 15.33
N MET A 49 -7.16 -17.66 15.32
CA MET A 49 -6.10 -17.34 14.36
C MET A 49 -4.78 -17.24 15.09
N VAL A 50 -3.68 -17.40 14.34
CA VAL A 50 -2.32 -17.28 14.85
C VAL A 50 -1.58 -16.26 13.99
N ASP A 51 -0.97 -15.25 14.60
CA ASP A 51 -0.15 -14.28 13.89
C ASP A 51 1.29 -14.78 13.64
N GLU A 52 2.11 -13.96 13.00
CA GLU A 52 3.50 -14.30 12.67
C GLU A 52 4.40 -14.51 13.89
N ASP A 53 4.05 -13.90 15.04
CA ASP A 53 4.75 -14.07 16.32
C ASP A 53 4.27 -15.31 17.10
N GLY A 54 3.25 -16.01 16.58
CA GLY A 54 2.66 -17.19 17.18
C GLY A 54 1.62 -16.89 18.26
N GLU A 55 1.14 -15.64 18.34
CA GLU A 55 0.08 -15.25 19.27
C GLU A 55 -1.28 -15.71 18.75
N VAL A 56 -2.05 -16.34 19.63
CA VAL A 56 -3.39 -16.85 19.30
C VAL A 56 -4.44 -15.83 19.69
N SER A 57 -5.32 -15.46 18.77
CA SER A 57 -6.44 -14.55 19.02
C SER A 57 -7.72 -15.02 18.32
N SER A 58 -8.87 -14.62 18.88
CA SER A 58 -10.19 -14.76 18.26
C SER A 58 -10.97 -13.44 18.30
N ASP A 59 -10.27 -12.32 18.52
CA ASP A 59 -10.84 -10.98 18.47
C ASP A 59 -11.05 -10.52 17.01
N ASP A 60 -11.67 -9.35 16.86
CA ASP A 60 -11.77 -8.66 15.57
C ASP A 60 -10.36 -8.36 15.02
N ILE A 61 -10.22 -8.42 13.69
CA ILE A 61 -8.94 -8.28 13.01
C ILE A 61 -8.69 -6.82 12.65
N LEU A 62 -7.48 -6.36 12.98
CA LEU A 62 -6.87 -5.14 12.51
C LEU A 62 -5.62 -5.53 11.72
N PHE A 63 -5.75 -5.68 10.40
CA PHE A 63 -4.68 -6.14 9.52
C PHE A 63 -4.01 -4.94 8.86
N GLU A 64 -2.75 -4.69 9.23
CA GLU A 64 -1.95 -3.58 8.70
C GLU A 64 -1.06 -4.07 7.57
N GLU A 65 -1.02 -3.30 6.48
CA GLU A 65 -0.13 -3.54 5.34
C GLU A 65 0.54 -2.25 4.87
N ALA A 66 1.65 -2.38 4.16
CA ALA A 66 2.45 -1.24 3.74
C ALA A 66 3.00 -1.33 2.32
N VAL A 67 3.05 -0.18 1.65
CA VAL A 67 3.72 0.00 0.35
C VAL A 67 4.86 1.00 0.47
N LEU A 68 6.02 0.65 -0.10
CA LEU A 68 7.21 1.51 -0.03
C LEU A 68 7.55 2.17 -1.37
N PHE A 69 7.58 3.50 -1.40
CA PHE A 69 8.23 4.26 -2.47
C PHE A 69 9.68 4.54 -2.13
N TYR A 70 10.64 4.05 -2.94
CA TYR A 70 12.06 4.12 -2.60
C TYR A 70 12.95 4.68 -3.71
N ASN A 71 14.11 5.20 -3.31
CA ASN A 71 15.19 5.56 -4.22
C ASN A 71 16.01 4.31 -4.60
N PRO A 72 16.01 3.86 -5.86
CA PRO A 72 16.76 2.66 -6.25
C PRO A 72 18.29 2.82 -6.16
N ALA A 73 18.80 4.06 -6.06
CA ALA A 73 20.23 4.32 -5.98
C ALA A 73 20.73 4.59 -4.54
N LYS A 74 19.83 4.70 -3.55
CA LYS A 74 20.20 5.16 -2.21
C LYS A 74 19.53 4.42 -1.05
N SER A 75 18.35 3.85 -1.27
CA SER A 75 17.60 3.20 -0.19
C SER A 75 18.09 1.79 0.01
N THR A 76 18.02 1.32 1.25
CA THR A 76 18.10 -0.10 1.58
C THR A 76 16.68 -0.58 1.84
N VAL A 77 16.26 -1.66 1.18
CA VAL A 77 14.89 -2.17 1.21
C VAL A 77 14.95 -3.66 1.53
N ASN A 78 14.12 -4.11 2.47
CA ASN A 78 13.76 -5.50 2.64
C ASN A 78 12.37 -5.67 2.03
N GLU A 79 12.27 -6.37 0.89
CA GLU A 79 11.01 -6.43 0.14
C GLU A 79 9.93 -7.26 0.85
N GLU A 80 10.34 -8.18 1.75
CA GLU A 80 9.42 -9.03 2.52
C GLU A 80 8.63 -8.24 3.58
N ASP A 81 9.06 -7.02 3.92
CA ASP A 81 8.38 -6.19 4.93
C ASP A 81 7.21 -5.36 4.33
N TYR A 82 6.91 -5.50 3.04
CA TYR A 82 5.94 -4.66 2.32
C TYR A 82 5.12 -5.47 1.33
N LEU A 83 3.84 -5.13 1.19
CA LEU A 83 2.96 -5.62 0.11
C LEU A 83 3.59 -5.40 -1.28
N THR A 84 4.22 -4.24 -1.50
CA THR A 84 5.02 -3.98 -2.69
C THR A 84 6.01 -2.84 -2.50
N VAL A 85 7.05 -2.81 -3.33
CA VAL A 85 8.06 -1.75 -3.33
C VAL A 85 8.17 -1.10 -4.71
N ILE A 86 8.01 0.22 -4.77
CA ILE A 86 7.90 0.99 -6.00
C ILE A 86 9.07 1.97 -6.11
N PRO A 87 10.00 1.80 -7.06
CA PRO A 87 11.11 2.73 -7.23
C PRO A 87 10.61 4.04 -7.86
N TYR A 88 10.89 5.17 -7.21
CA TYR A 88 10.65 6.48 -7.83
C TYR A 88 11.83 6.94 -8.68
N LEU A 89 11.57 7.83 -9.64
CA LEU A 89 12.63 8.41 -10.47
C LEU A 89 13.45 9.43 -9.65
N PRO A 90 14.74 9.22 -9.34
CA PRO A 90 15.45 10.02 -8.32
C PRO A 90 15.49 11.53 -8.52
N LYS A 91 15.34 12.01 -9.77
CA LYS A 91 15.30 13.43 -10.10
C LYS A 91 13.90 13.97 -10.43
N LYS A 92 13.00 13.09 -10.86
CA LYS A 92 11.67 13.46 -11.38
C LYS A 92 10.54 13.14 -10.41
N GLY A 93 10.71 12.14 -9.55
CA GLY A 93 9.66 11.56 -8.72
C GLY A 93 8.59 10.88 -9.58
N PHE A 94 7.33 11.21 -9.33
CA PHE A 94 6.17 10.63 -10.02
C PHE A 94 5.32 11.71 -10.67
N SER A 95 4.56 11.33 -11.70
CA SER A 95 3.48 12.18 -12.21
C SER A 95 2.25 12.11 -11.30
N ARG A 96 1.37 13.11 -11.37
CA ARG A 96 0.07 13.04 -10.69
C ARG A 96 -0.77 11.88 -11.23
N GLU A 97 -0.72 11.64 -12.54
CA GLU A 97 -1.49 10.58 -13.19
C GLU A 97 -1.06 9.18 -12.69
N PHE A 98 0.24 8.97 -12.49
CA PHE A 98 0.74 7.75 -11.87
C PHE A 98 0.24 7.59 -10.42
N LEU A 99 0.28 8.67 -9.62
CA LEU A 99 -0.15 8.61 -8.21
C LEU A 99 -1.66 8.40 -8.06
N ALA A 100 -2.45 9.01 -8.94
CA ALA A 100 -3.89 8.78 -9.00
C ALA A 100 -4.20 7.33 -9.40
N TYR A 101 -3.47 6.79 -10.39
CA TYR A 101 -3.57 5.38 -10.75
C TYR A 101 -3.17 4.46 -9.59
N PHE A 102 -2.07 4.75 -8.91
CA PHE A 102 -1.62 4.01 -7.74
C PHE A 102 -2.70 3.99 -6.64
N ALA A 103 -3.28 5.14 -6.28
CA ALA A 103 -4.29 5.21 -5.24
C ALA A 103 -5.54 4.39 -5.59
N LEU A 104 -5.96 4.40 -6.86
CA LEU A 104 -7.07 3.56 -7.33
C LEU A 104 -6.72 2.08 -7.33
N PHE A 105 -5.51 1.71 -7.76
CA PHE A 105 -5.07 0.32 -7.75
C PHE A 105 -4.92 -0.23 -6.33
N LEU A 106 -4.36 0.58 -5.42
CA LEU A 106 -4.24 0.24 -4.00
C LEU A 106 -5.63 0.06 -3.38
N LYS A 107 -6.58 0.94 -3.71
CA LYS A 107 -7.98 0.78 -3.32
C LYS A 107 -8.53 -0.58 -3.77
N ASP A 108 -8.47 -0.88 -5.07
CA ASP A 108 -9.02 -2.12 -5.61
C ASP A 108 -8.36 -3.35 -4.97
N THR A 109 -7.05 -3.27 -4.71
CA THR A 109 -6.27 -4.31 -4.03
C THR A 109 -6.70 -4.48 -2.56
N ALA A 110 -6.94 -3.38 -1.84
CA ALA A 110 -7.45 -3.37 -0.47
C ALA A 110 -8.88 -3.89 -0.36
N GLU A 111 -9.77 -3.54 -1.30
CA GLU A 111 -11.13 -4.07 -1.37
C GLU A 111 -11.12 -5.60 -1.60
N VAL A 112 -10.30 -6.09 -2.54
CA VAL A 112 -10.12 -7.53 -2.75
C VAL A 112 -9.51 -8.21 -1.52
N GLY A 113 -8.49 -7.61 -0.91
CA GLY A 113 -7.87 -8.15 0.30
C GLY A 113 -8.86 -8.27 1.46
N LEU A 114 -9.72 -7.26 1.66
CA LEU A 114 -10.77 -7.31 2.66
C LEU A 114 -11.81 -8.39 2.35
N ASP A 115 -12.25 -8.54 1.10
CA ASP A 115 -13.18 -9.60 0.71
C ASP A 115 -12.59 -11.00 1.01
N VAL A 116 -11.31 -11.22 0.67
CA VAL A 116 -10.62 -12.49 0.94
C VAL A 116 -10.43 -12.71 2.45
N LEU A 117 -10.18 -11.65 3.24
CA LEU A 117 -10.09 -11.75 4.69
C LEU A 117 -11.43 -12.16 5.32
N MET A 118 -12.53 -11.61 4.82
CA MET A 118 -13.87 -11.97 5.26
C MET A 118 -14.21 -13.42 4.87
N ASP A 119 -13.86 -13.85 3.65
CA ASP A 119 -14.02 -15.24 3.21
C ASP A 119 -13.21 -16.21 4.10
N PHE A 120 -11.96 -15.86 4.46
CA PHE A 120 -11.14 -16.62 5.40
C PHE A 120 -11.80 -16.80 6.76
N LEU A 121 -12.43 -15.74 7.29
CA LEU A 121 -13.15 -15.79 8.57
C LEU A 121 -14.45 -16.62 8.51
N GLU A 122 -15.03 -16.81 7.33
CA GLU A 122 -16.26 -17.58 7.14
C GLU A 122 -16.00 -19.05 6.76
N ASP A 123 -14.82 -19.36 6.22
CA ASP A 123 -14.45 -20.70 5.77
C ASP A 123 -13.59 -21.46 6.80
N PRO A 124 -14.15 -22.47 7.52
CA PRO A 124 -13.39 -23.27 8.48
C PRO A 124 -12.33 -24.17 7.82
N GLU A 125 -12.31 -24.32 6.49
CA GLU A 125 -11.27 -25.04 5.75
C GLU A 125 -10.12 -24.13 5.30
N ALA A 126 -10.24 -22.80 5.45
CA ALA A 126 -9.17 -21.88 5.09
C ALA A 126 -8.00 -22.00 6.08
N GLU A 127 -6.79 -22.20 5.55
CA GLU A 127 -5.58 -22.43 6.36
C GLU A 127 -4.83 -21.12 6.67
N GLU A 128 -4.77 -20.20 5.70
CA GLU A 128 -4.05 -18.94 5.79
C GLU A 128 -4.74 -17.83 5.00
N PHE A 129 -4.54 -16.60 5.46
CA PHE A 129 -4.87 -15.39 4.73
C PHE A 129 -3.58 -14.64 4.41
N VAL A 130 -3.42 -14.25 3.15
CA VAL A 130 -2.30 -13.43 2.69
C VAL A 130 -2.84 -12.40 1.71
N MET A 131 -2.43 -11.13 1.89
CA MET A 131 -2.76 -10.07 0.94
C MET A 131 -1.78 -10.11 -0.24
N GLU A 132 -2.30 -10.10 -1.47
CA GLU A 132 -1.46 -10.21 -2.67
C GLU A 132 -1.47 -8.92 -3.51
N TRP A 133 -0.27 -8.49 -3.92
CA TRP A 133 -0.12 -7.45 -4.93
C TRP A 133 0.02 -8.05 -6.33
N ASN A 134 -0.95 -7.82 -7.20
CA ASN A 134 -0.88 -8.30 -8.57
C ASN A 134 0.02 -7.41 -9.44
N GLN A 135 1.33 -7.73 -9.46
CA GLN A 135 2.32 -6.97 -10.20
C GLN A 135 2.05 -6.93 -11.71
N GLU A 136 1.54 -8.01 -12.30
CA GLU A 136 1.26 -8.07 -13.74
C GLU A 136 0.15 -7.08 -14.11
N VAL A 137 -0.97 -7.09 -13.39
CA VAL A 137 -2.09 -6.17 -13.63
C VAL A 137 -1.66 -4.72 -13.33
N PHE A 138 -0.82 -4.51 -12.31
CA PHE A 138 -0.25 -3.19 -12.03
C PHE A 138 0.62 -2.66 -13.18
N GLU A 139 1.50 -3.49 -13.74
CA GLU A 139 2.33 -3.10 -14.88
C GLU A 139 1.49 -2.86 -16.15
N GLU A 140 0.48 -3.69 -16.42
CA GLU A 140 -0.42 -3.53 -17.55
C GLU A 140 -1.22 -2.23 -17.48
N GLY A 141 -1.74 -1.88 -16.29
CA GLY A 141 -2.48 -0.63 -16.09
C GLY A 141 -1.66 0.63 -16.35
N LYS A 142 -0.33 0.56 -16.22
CA LYS A 142 0.57 1.69 -16.52
C LYS A 142 0.80 1.94 -18.00
N VAL A 143 0.68 0.92 -18.87
CA VAL A 143 1.05 1.00 -20.30
C VAL A 143 0.24 2.07 -21.06
N GLY A 144 -0.95 2.44 -20.56
CA GLY A 144 -1.82 3.45 -21.15
C GLY A 144 -1.79 4.83 -20.47
N LEU A 145 -0.98 5.05 -19.44
CA LEU A 145 -0.97 6.31 -18.69
C LEU A 145 -0.30 7.43 -19.50
N GLU A 146 -1.08 8.46 -19.84
CA GLU A 146 -0.55 9.71 -20.38
C GLU A 146 -0.06 10.61 -19.25
N GLU A 147 1.20 10.44 -18.86
CA GLU A 147 1.81 11.19 -17.75
C GLU A 147 2.14 12.65 -18.14
N GLY A 148 1.69 13.58 -17.31
CA GLY A 148 1.89 15.02 -17.50
C GLY A 148 3.03 15.59 -16.66
N GLU A 149 2.65 16.40 -15.66
CA GLU A 149 3.60 17.05 -14.77
C GLU A 149 4.17 16.07 -13.74
N PHE A 150 5.50 16.06 -13.62
CA PHE A 150 6.22 15.27 -12.64
C PHE A 150 6.57 16.09 -11.40
N TYR A 151 6.34 15.48 -10.25
CA TYR A 151 6.59 16.05 -8.94
C TYR A 151 7.80 15.34 -8.32
N PRO A 152 8.89 16.07 -8.01
CA PRO A 152 10.10 15.46 -7.50
C PRO A 152 9.91 14.89 -6.08
N TYR A 153 10.84 14.05 -5.65
CA TYR A 153 10.96 13.69 -4.23
C TYR A 153 11.10 14.95 -3.36
N PRO A 154 10.49 14.99 -2.16
CA PRO A 154 10.56 16.15 -1.26
C PRO A 154 11.99 16.64 -1.04
N ARG A 155 12.18 17.95 -1.07
CA ARG A 155 13.48 18.59 -0.75
C ARG A 155 13.43 19.18 0.65
N TYR A 156 14.54 19.04 1.37
CA TYR A 156 14.78 19.73 2.63
C TYR A 156 15.16 21.20 2.40
#